data_AF-A0A3B5MDD1-F1
#
_entry.id   AF-A0A3B5MDD1-F1
#
_cell.length_a   1.000
_cell.length_b   1.000
_cell.length_c   1.000
_cell.angle_alpha   90.00
_cell.angle_beta   90.00
_cell.angle_gamma   90.00
#
_symmetry.space_group_name_H-M   'P 1'
#
loop_
_entity.id
_entity.type
_entity.pdbx_description
1 polymer ?
#
loop_
_entity_poly.entity_id
_entity_poly.type
_entity_poly.pdbx_seq_one_letter_code
_entity_poly.pdbx_strand_id
1 'polypeptide(L)'
;TVWNQANCFTSSFLLSRSCSRKNVCPGNHIGFFVQSGAANVVPPKICVNNKALGTVLNNADAGINIVVVNGDRHHETGFCRIQTDPDADVCVAEVEPLIEFLKNIEMGSVVLMAVFDEGSKKLNEEARTLISDLGSSVIHSLGYRDNWVFVGGKGTTGKSNFEKHMKSDDSKNKYENWPEMVEMEGCIPKYV
;
A
#
# COMPACT_ATOMS: atom_id res chain seq x y z
N THR A 1 40.57 -14.47 11.47
CA THR A 1 39.91 -13.18 11.71
C THR A 1 38.99 -12.92 10.52
N VAL A 2 37.80 -13.51 10.45
CA VAL A 2 36.49 -13.09 11.02
C VAL A 2 36.15 -11.63 10.70
N TRP A 3 34.88 -11.38 10.32
CA TRP A 3 34.22 -10.15 9.78
C TRP A 3 34.24 -10.10 8.23
N ASN A 4 33.14 -10.30 7.49
CA ASN A 4 31.83 -9.64 7.58
C ASN A 4 30.66 -10.59 7.23
N GLN A 5 29.90 -11.02 8.24
CA GLN A 5 28.55 -11.60 8.11
C GLN A 5 27.45 -10.65 8.65
N ALA A 6 27.81 -9.43 9.06
CA ALA A 6 26.93 -8.56 9.85
C ALA A 6 25.87 -7.77 9.03
N ASN A 7 26.01 -7.64 7.70
CA ASN A 7 25.10 -6.80 6.90
C ASN A 7 23.91 -7.56 6.28
N CYS A 8 23.87 -8.89 6.34
CA CYS A 8 22.72 -9.66 5.84
C CYS A 8 21.61 -9.83 6.90
N PHE A 9 21.97 -9.67 8.17
CA PHE A 9 21.04 -9.81 9.30
C PHE A 9 20.22 -8.55 9.59
N THR A 10 20.65 -7.34 9.21
CA THR A 10 19.91 -6.11 9.58
C THR A 10 18.62 -5.91 8.77
N SER A 11 18.65 -6.13 7.45
CA SER A 11 17.48 -5.97 6.57
C SER A 11 16.38 -7.00 6.84
N SER A 12 16.76 -8.28 6.98
CA SER A 12 15.83 -9.37 7.31
C SER A 12 15.19 -9.21 8.69
N PHE A 13 15.93 -8.69 9.68
CA PHE A 13 15.40 -8.41 11.01
C PHE A 13 14.48 -7.18 11.05
N LEU A 14 14.76 -6.13 10.28
CA LEU A 14 13.85 -4.97 10.17
C LEU A 14 12.54 -5.36 9.47
N LEU A 15 12.65 -6.19 8.43
CA LEU A 15 11.50 -6.77 7.73
C LEU A 15 10.67 -7.68 8.65
N SER A 16 11.30 -8.54 9.46
CA SER A 16 10.58 -9.43 10.39
C SER A 16 9.87 -8.66 11.51
N ARG A 17 10.50 -7.60 12.04
CA ARG A 17 9.87 -6.67 13.00
C ARG A 17 8.74 -5.86 12.38
N SER A 18 8.87 -5.49 11.11
CA SER A 18 7.79 -4.82 10.40
C SER A 18 6.64 -5.79 10.13
N CYS A 19 6.89 -7.02 9.69
CA CYS A 19 5.85 -7.91 9.18
C CYS A 19 5.67 -9.19 10.00
N SER A 20 5.09 -9.05 11.20
CA SER A 20 4.60 -10.18 11.99
C SER A 20 3.09 -10.35 11.78
N ARG A 21 2.68 -11.42 11.08
CA ARG A 21 1.26 -11.77 10.85
C ARG A 21 0.74 -12.70 11.94
N LYS A 22 -0.55 -12.57 12.28
CA LYS A 22 -1.21 -13.47 13.24
C LYS A 22 -1.61 -14.80 12.61
N ASN A 23 -1.95 -14.78 11.32
CA ASN A 23 -2.49 -15.93 10.59
C ASN A 23 -1.50 -16.47 9.54
N VAL A 24 -1.44 -17.81 9.44
CA VAL A 24 -0.65 -18.53 8.43
C VAL A 24 -1.53 -18.80 7.22
N CYS A 25 -1.09 -18.38 6.04
CA CYS A 25 -1.82 -18.63 4.79
C CYS A 25 -1.57 -20.05 4.26
N PRO A 26 -2.50 -20.62 3.47
CA PRO A 26 -2.24 -21.85 2.73
C PRO A 26 -1.02 -21.70 1.80
N GLY A 27 -0.33 -22.81 1.50
CA GLY A 27 0.95 -22.77 0.77
C GLY A 27 0.89 -22.13 -0.63
N ASN A 28 -0.27 -22.18 -1.28
CA ASN A 28 -0.54 -21.56 -2.59
C ASN A 28 -1.08 -20.12 -2.49
N HIS A 29 -0.93 -19.44 -1.35
CA HIS A 29 -1.39 -18.07 -1.16
C HIS A 29 -0.23 -17.12 -0.78
N ILE A 30 -0.37 -15.87 -1.18
CA ILE A 30 0.44 -14.74 -0.71
C ILE A 30 -0.33 -14.09 0.42
N GLY A 31 0.20 -14.10 1.63
CA GLY A 31 -0.47 -13.37 2.70
C GLY A 31 0.05 -11.96 2.87
N PHE A 32 -0.86 -11.11 3.33
CA PHE A 32 -0.63 -9.68 3.46
C PHE A 32 -1.19 -9.13 4.77
N PHE A 33 -0.68 -7.96 5.15
CA PHE A 33 -1.28 -7.07 6.14
C PHE A 33 -1.18 -5.64 5.61
N VAL A 34 -2.26 -4.88 5.69
CA VAL A 34 -2.33 -3.47 5.29
C VAL A 34 -3.05 -2.69 6.37
N GLN A 35 -2.49 -1.56 6.77
CA GLN A 35 -3.05 -0.61 7.72
C GLN A 35 -2.86 0.80 7.18
N SER A 36 -3.91 1.63 7.25
CA SER A 36 -3.84 3.06 6.93
C SER A 36 -3.02 3.82 7.97
N GLY A 37 -2.73 5.09 7.72
CA GLY A 37 -2.18 5.95 8.76
C GLY A 37 -3.18 6.22 9.89
N ALA A 38 -2.66 6.70 11.02
CA ALA A 38 -3.45 7.31 12.07
C ALA A 38 -3.16 8.82 12.09
N ALA A 39 -4.15 9.60 11.65
CA ALA A 39 -4.01 11.02 11.37
C ALA A 39 -2.76 11.29 10.50
N ASN A 40 -1.98 12.30 10.85
CA ASN A 40 -0.71 12.66 10.22
C ASN A 40 0.53 12.26 11.07
N VAL A 41 0.35 11.39 12.08
CA VAL A 41 1.39 11.06 13.06
C VAL A 41 1.88 9.62 13.00
N VAL A 42 1.01 8.67 12.65
CA VAL A 42 1.40 7.26 12.46
C VAL A 42 1.30 6.94 10.97
N PRO A 43 2.43 6.70 10.29
CA PRO A 43 2.43 6.26 8.91
C PRO A 43 1.76 4.89 8.71
N PRO A 44 1.27 4.61 7.49
CA PRO A 44 0.65 3.34 7.15
C PRO A 44 1.66 2.20 7.21
N LYS A 45 1.13 0.99 7.22
CA LYS A 45 1.92 -0.23 7.26
C LYS A 45 1.42 -1.23 6.25
N ILE A 46 2.26 -1.58 5.28
CA ILE A 46 1.98 -2.62 4.27
C ILE A 46 3.01 -3.72 4.43
N CYS A 47 2.55 -4.96 4.44
CA CYS A 47 3.36 -6.16 4.56
C CYS A 47 2.85 -7.20 3.58
N VAL A 48 3.72 -7.68 2.69
CA VAL A 48 3.37 -8.73 1.72
C VAL A 48 4.64 -9.45 1.28
N ASN A 49 4.67 -10.79 1.39
CA ASN A 49 5.88 -11.59 1.17
C ASN A 49 7.09 -11.01 1.93
N ASN A 50 8.19 -10.72 1.23
CA ASN A 50 9.41 -10.11 1.76
C ASN A 50 9.45 -8.58 1.61
N LYS A 51 8.31 -7.94 1.37
CA LYS A 51 8.20 -6.49 1.17
C LYS A 51 7.46 -5.87 2.33
N ALA A 52 7.93 -4.70 2.75
CA ALA A 52 7.30 -3.92 3.79
C ALA A 52 7.37 -2.42 3.52
N LEU A 53 6.36 -1.72 3.98
CA LEU A 53 6.28 -0.27 4.06
C LEU A 53 5.82 0.11 5.48
N GLY A 54 6.38 1.18 6.02
CA GLY A 54 5.95 1.78 7.27
C GLY A 54 7.10 2.33 8.11
N THR A 55 6.78 2.76 9.33
CA THR A 55 7.67 3.53 10.22
C THR A 55 9.06 2.93 10.42
N VAL A 56 9.15 1.60 10.58
CA VAL A 56 10.43 0.89 10.82
C VAL A 56 11.41 1.07 9.67
N LEU A 57 10.90 1.18 8.45
CA LEU A 57 11.70 1.33 7.24
C LEU A 57 11.80 2.79 6.77
N ASN A 58 11.13 3.72 7.47
CA ASN A 58 11.08 5.14 7.13
C ASN A 58 10.78 5.38 5.64
N ASN A 59 9.79 4.67 5.10
CA ASN A 59 9.49 4.66 3.67
C ASN A 59 8.02 4.90 3.32
N ALA A 60 7.29 5.57 4.20
CA ALA A 60 5.89 5.92 4.05
C ALA A 60 5.70 7.43 4.20
N ASP A 61 4.79 8.02 3.43
CA ASP A 61 4.47 9.45 3.54
C ASP A 61 2.98 9.77 3.27
N ALA A 62 2.54 10.98 3.59
CA ALA A 62 1.21 11.50 3.34
C ALA A 62 0.77 11.24 1.88
N GLY A 63 -0.49 10.86 1.68
CA GLY A 63 -0.99 10.44 0.37
C GLY A 63 -1.34 8.96 0.31
N ILE A 64 -1.36 8.41 -0.90
CA ILE A 64 -1.59 6.99 -1.17
C ILE A 64 -0.23 6.29 -1.30
N ASN A 65 0.03 5.34 -0.40
CA ASN A 65 1.23 4.53 -0.39
C ASN A 65 0.94 3.22 -1.13
N ILE A 66 1.76 2.87 -2.13
CA ILE A 66 1.49 1.75 -3.03
C ILE A 66 2.64 0.73 -3.00
N VAL A 67 2.30 -0.56 -2.90
CA VAL A 67 3.22 -1.69 -3.04
C VAL A 67 2.71 -2.63 -4.12
N VAL A 68 3.56 -2.96 -5.10
CA VAL A 68 3.25 -3.90 -6.19
C VAL A 68 4.06 -5.19 -6.05
N VAL A 69 3.45 -6.34 -6.33
CA VAL A 69 4.07 -7.67 -6.32
C VAL A 69 3.75 -8.39 -7.62
N ASN A 70 4.77 -8.67 -8.45
CA ASN A 70 4.60 -9.41 -9.71
C ASN A 70 4.54 -10.92 -9.43
N GLY A 71 3.66 -11.64 -10.12
CA GLY A 71 3.35 -13.05 -9.86
C GLY A 71 4.51 -14.02 -10.10
N ASP A 72 5.32 -13.83 -11.16
CA ASP A 72 6.15 -14.92 -11.70
C ASP A 72 7.59 -14.59 -12.10
N ARG A 73 8.10 -13.37 -11.86
CA ARG A 73 9.51 -13.05 -12.13
C ARG A 73 10.13 -12.25 -11.00
N HIS A 74 11.44 -12.43 -10.87
CA HIS A 74 12.30 -11.83 -9.85
C HIS A 74 11.95 -10.38 -9.56
N HIS A 75 11.95 -10.11 -8.25
CA HIS A 75 11.61 -8.87 -7.57
C HIS A 75 12.13 -7.59 -8.23
N GLU A 76 11.26 -6.94 -9.00
CA GLU A 76 11.33 -5.49 -9.14
C GLU A 76 10.12 -4.88 -8.42
N THR A 77 10.45 -4.01 -7.47
CA THR A 77 9.52 -3.25 -6.64
C THR A 77 9.51 -1.83 -7.17
N GLY A 78 8.34 -1.34 -7.59
CA GLY A 78 8.08 0.09 -7.48
C GLY A 78 7.55 0.38 -6.08
N PHE A 79 8.19 1.31 -5.36
CA PHE A 79 7.57 2.03 -4.26
C PHE A 79 7.09 3.35 -4.83
N CYS A 80 5.81 3.69 -4.69
CA CYS A 80 5.34 5.02 -5.06
C CYS A 80 5.14 5.82 -3.78
N ARG A 81 6.02 6.82 -3.56
CA ARG A 81 5.95 7.78 -2.45
C ARG A 81 5.39 9.10 -2.97
N ILE A 82 4.51 9.71 -2.19
CA ILE A 82 4.09 11.09 -2.41
C ILE A 82 4.92 11.97 -1.45
N GLN A 83 6.22 12.20 -1.72
CA GLN A 83 7.06 13.18 -0.99
C GLN A 83 8.21 13.77 -1.83
N THR A 84 8.69 14.96 -1.44
CA THR A 84 9.68 15.82 -2.13
C THR A 84 11.15 15.47 -1.82
N ASP A 85 11.66 14.32 -2.26
CA ASP A 85 13.09 13.96 -2.14
C ASP A 85 13.66 13.44 -3.48
N PRO A 86 14.66 14.12 -4.09
CA PRO A 86 15.15 13.78 -5.44
C PRO A 86 15.91 12.44 -5.56
N ASP A 87 16.24 11.74 -4.47
CA ASP A 87 17.10 10.53 -4.50
C ASP A 87 16.37 9.20 -4.21
N ALA A 88 15.02 9.16 -4.25
CA ALA A 88 14.24 7.92 -4.13
C ALA A 88 13.44 7.63 -5.41
N ASP A 89 13.50 6.38 -5.90
CA ASP A 89 12.78 5.91 -7.09
C ASP A 89 11.30 6.33 -7.05
N VAL A 90 11.00 7.32 -7.88
CA VAL A 90 9.72 7.94 -8.26
C VAL A 90 8.87 8.51 -7.12
N CYS A 91 9.05 9.83 -6.96
CA CYS A 91 8.30 10.75 -6.14
C CYS A 91 7.13 11.38 -6.91
N VAL A 92 6.00 11.66 -6.24
CA VAL A 92 4.83 12.23 -6.91
C VAL A 92 4.24 13.41 -6.13
N ALA A 93 4.45 14.64 -6.61
CA ALA A 93 3.73 15.85 -6.17
C ALA A 93 2.54 16.20 -7.08
N GLU A 94 2.46 15.57 -8.27
CA GLU A 94 1.49 15.82 -9.33
C GLU A 94 0.83 14.51 -9.79
N VAL A 95 -0.37 14.51 -10.38
CA VAL A 95 -1.11 13.25 -10.61
C VAL A 95 -0.54 12.39 -11.74
N GLU A 96 0.22 12.98 -12.67
CA GLU A 96 0.67 12.37 -13.92
C GLU A 96 1.65 11.20 -13.70
N PRO A 97 2.69 11.29 -12.84
CA PRO A 97 3.55 10.15 -12.54
C PRO A 97 2.81 8.98 -11.90
N LEU A 98 1.77 9.22 -11.09
CA LEU A 98 0.93 8.15 -10.55
C LEU A 98 0.16 7.45 -11.68
N ILE A 99 -0.40 8.21 -12.62
CA ILE A 99 -1.11 7.67 -13.78
C ILE A 99 -0.16 6.81 -14.63
N GLU A 100 1.04 7.31 -14.92
CA GLU A 100 2.06 6.57 -15.68
C GLU A 100 2.46 5.28 -14.95
N PHE A 101 2.68 5.35 -13.64
CA PHE A 101 2.95 4.19 -12.81
C PHE A 101 1.83 3.14 -12.91
N LEU A 102 0.57 3.54 -12.71
CA LEU A 102 -0.60 2.63 -12.75
C LEU A 102 -0.81 1.99 -14.13
N LYS A 103 -0.50 2.72 -15.22
CA LYS A 103 -0.55 2.21 -16.59
C LYS A 103 0.52 1.14 -16.83
N ASN A 104 1.70 1.32 -16.27
CA ASN A 104 2.85 0.43 -16.45
C ASN A 104 2.84 -0.81 -15.52
N ILE A 105 1.88 -0.93 -14.60
CA ILE A 105 1.71 -2.15 -13.79
C ILE A 105 1.44 -3.34 -14.72
N GLU A 106 2.29 -4.36 -14.62
CA GLU A 106 2.19 -5.59 -15.41
C GLU A 106 0.91 -6.38 -15.09
N MET A 107 0.34 -7.03 -16.10
CA MET A 107 -0.78 -7.95 -15.92
C MET A 107 -0.41 -9.08 -14.95
N GLY A 108 -1.32 -9.42 -14.02
CA GLY A 108 -1.08 -10.43 -12.99
C GLY A 108 -0.39 -9.90 -11.73
N SER A 109 0.03 -8.63 -11.69
CA SER A 109 0.58 -8.03 -10.47
C SER A 109 -0.50 -7.78 -9.42
N VAL A 110 -0.16 -8.08 -8.16
CA VAL A 110 -0.93 -7.71 -6.97
C VAL A 110 -0.56 -6.29 -6.56
N VAL A 111 -1.54 -5.46 -6.24
CA VAL A 111 -1.35 -4.07 -5.83
C VAL A 111 -1.97 -3.84 -4.46
N LEU A 112 -1.19 -3.32 -3.51
CA LEU A 112 -1.64 -2.98 -2.17
C LEU A 112 -1.52 -1.46 -1.98
N MET A 113 -2.55 -0.83 -1.43
CA MET A 113 -2.60 0.61 -1.21
C MET A 113 -3.07 0.94 0.20
N ALA A 114 -2.51 2.00 0.78
CA ALA A 114 -2.92 2.54 2.07
C ALA A 114 -2.81 4.07 2.09
N VAL A 115 -3.84 4.76 2.59
CA VAL A 115 -3.82 6.22 2.79
C VAL A 115 -3.08 6.59 4.07
N PHE A 116 -2.30 7.67 4.02
CA PHE A 116 -1.77 8.39 5.18
C PHE A 116 -2.17 9.86 5.11
N ASP A 117 -2.69 10.42 6.20
CA ASP A 117 -3.20 11.80 6.29
C ASP A 117 -4.33 12.10 5.30
N GLU A 118 -4.01 12.31 4.02
CA GLU A 118 -4.92 12.75 2.97
C GLU A 118 -4.50 12.13 1.63
N GLY A 119 -5.39 11.34 1.00
CA GLY A 119 -5.07 10.65 -0.26
C GLY A 119 -5.93 11.06 -1.47
N SER A 120 -6.90 11.96 -1.30
CA SER A 120 -7.94 12.23 -2.30
C SER A 120 -7.68 13.48 -3.15
N LYS A 121 -7.00 14.50 -2.59
CA LYS A 121 -6.94 15.85 -3.18
C LYS A 121 -6.24 15.90 -4.52
N LYS A 122 -5.23 15.04 -4.72
CA LYS A 122 -4.43 14.98 -5.95
C LYS A 122 -4.97 13.99 -6.98
N LEU A 123 -6.01 13.22 -6.67
CA LEU A 123 -6.60 12.26 -7.61
C LEU A 123 -7.55 12.95 -8.60
N ASN A 124 -7.27 12.81 -9.89
CA ASN A 124 -8.20 13.11 -10.97
C ASN A 124 -9.01 11.87 -11.37
N GLU A 125 -9.94 12.03 -12.32
CA GLU A 125 -10.82 10.95 -12.76
C GLU A 125 -10.06 9.79 -13.43
N GLU A 126 -8.99 10.08 -14.16
CA GLU A 126 -8.17 9.06 -14.80
C GLU A 126 -7.46 8.18 -13.76
N ALA A 127 -6.83 8.78 -12.74
CA ALA A 127 -6.19 8.04 -11.66
C ALA A 127 -7.21 7.19 -10.88
N ARG A 128 -8.41 7.74 -10.59
CA ARG A 128 -9.49 7.00 -9.93
C ARG A 128 -9.96 5.81 -10.77
N THR A 129 -10.13 6.01 -12.07
CA THR A 129 -10.50 4.94 -13.00
C THR A 129 -9.44 3.85 -13.05
N LEU A 130 -8.16 4.21 -13.17
CA LEU A 130 -7.05 3.23 -13.19
C LEU A 130 -6.98 2.41 -11.90
N ILE A 131 -7.26 3.00 -10.74
CA ILE A 131 -7.31 2.27 -9.47
C ILE A 131 -8.59 1.42 -9.36
N SER A 132 -9.71 1.91 -9.89
CA SER A 132 -10.97 1.18 -9.99
C SER A 132 -10.81 -0.09 -10.84
N ASP A 133 -10.07 -0.01 -11.94
CA ASP A 133 -9.71 -1.13 -12.83
C ASP A 133 -8.84 -2.20 -12.13
N LEU A 134 -8.16 -1.87 -11.03
CA LEU A 134 -7.48 -2.85 -10.18
C LEU A 134 -8.44 -3.61 -9.24
N GLY A 135 -9.72 -3.22 -9.22
CA GLY A 135 -10.80 -3.83 -8.44
C GLY A 135 -11.32 -2.97 -7.28
N SER A 136 -10.95 -1.70 -7.15
CA SER A 136 -11.45 -0.82 -6.09
C SER A 136 -12.92 -0.45 -6.32
N SER A 137 -13.72 -0.52 -5.26
CA SER A 137 -15.11 -0.07 -5.25
C SER A 137 -15.31 1.30 -4.59
N VAL A 138 -14.30 1.77 -3.85
CA VAL A 138 -14.36 3.01 -3.06
C VAL A 138 -13.62 4.16 -3.73
N ILE A 139 -12.63 3.91 -4.59
CA ILE A 139 -11.71 4.98 -5.03
C ILE A 139 -12.40 6.16 -5.73
N HIS A 140 -13.53 5.97 -6.42
CA HIS A 140 -14.28 7.09 -7.01
C HIS A 140 -14.94 8.00 -5.97
N SER A 141 -15.27 7.48 -4.79
CA SER A 141 -15.90 8.23 -3.69
C SER A 141 -14.94 8.59 -2.56
N LEU A 142 -13.67 8.20 -2.64
CA LEU A 142 -12.65 8.51 -1.63
C LEU A 142 -12.52 10.04 -1.45
N GLY A 143 -12.82 10.51 -0.24
CA GLY A 143 -12.86 11.91 0.14
C GLY A 143 -11.69 12.38 1.00
N TYR A 144 -11.72 13.66 1.35
CA TYR A 144 -10.67 14.32 2.12
C TYR A 144 -10.46 13.65 3.48
N ARG A 145 -9.23 13.22 3.75
CA ARG A 145 -8.80 12.52 4.98
C ARG A 145 -9.54 11.22 5.29
N ASP A 146 -10.23 10.65 4.31
CA ASP A 146 -10.75 9.30 4.45
C ASP A 146 -9.59 8.32 4.66
N ASN A 147 -9.73 7.41 5.62
CA ASN A 147 -8.82 6.29 5.75
C ASN A 147 -9.26 5.19 4.79
N TRP A 148 -8.32 4.67 4.02
CA TRP A 148 -8.59 3.62 3.04
C TRP A 148 -7.40 2.69 2.90
N VAL A 149 -7.72 1.40 2.81
CA VAL A 149 -6.78 0.33 2.51
C VAL A 149 -7.39 -0.55 1.44
N PHE A 150 -6.56 -1.01 0.52
CA PHE A 150 -6.99 -1.79 -0.62
C PHE A 150 -5.93 -2.78 -1.06
N VAL A 151 -6.38 -3.95 -1.50
CA VAL A 151 -5.56 -4.96 -2.16
C VAL A 151 -6.33 -5.42 -3.40
N GLY A 152 -5.75 -5.21 -4.57
CA GLY A 152 -6.33 -5.61 -5.86
C GLY A 152 -5.26 -6.20 -6.78
N GLY A 153 -5.55 -6.22 -8.08
CA GLY A 153 -4.59 -6.72 -9.05
C GLY A 153 -4.85 -6.26 -10.46
N LYS A 154 -3.80 -6.22 -11.27
CA LYS A 154 -3.91 -5.87 -12.68
C LYS A 154 -4.49 -7.04 -13.47
N GLY A 155 -5.59 -6.78 -14.18
CA GLY A 155 -6.28 -7.81 -14.97
C GLY A 155 -7.29 -8.63 -14.19
N THR A 156 -7.61 -8.26 -12.95
CA THR A 156 -8.67 -8.92 -12.20
C THR A 156 -10.04 -8.62 -12.80
N THR A 157 -10.92 -9.61 -12.87
CA THR A 157 -12.32 -9.41 -13.25
C THR A 157 -13.16 -9.18 -11.99
N GLY A 158 -13.75 -7.99 -11.86
CA GLY A 158 -14.67 -7.65 -10.76
C GLY A 158 -14.01 -6.90 -9.60
N LYS A 159 -14.79 -6.73 -8.52
CA LYS A 159 -14.38 -5.97 -7.33
C LYS A 159 -13.54 -6.83 -6.39
N SER A 160 -12.55 -6.23 -5.75
CA SER A 160 -11.77 -6.90 -4.72
C SER A 160 -12.60 -7.09 -3.44
N ASN A 161 -12.39 -8.21 -2.77
CA ASN A 161 -12.93 -8.46 -1.42
C ASN A 161 -12.02 -7.89 -0.32
N PHE A 162 -10.86 -7.34 -0.69
CA PHE A 162 -9.86 -6.80 0.23
C PHE A 162 -9.82 -5.28 0.12
N GLU A 163 -10.87 -4.64 0.63
CA GLU A 163 -11.00 -3.19 0.66
C GLU A 163 -11.69 -2.77 1.95
N LYS A 164 -11.13 -1.77 2.65
CA LYS A 164 -11.77 -1.13 3.79
C LYS A 164 -11.63 0.38 3.70
N HIS A 165 -12.67 1.06 4.16
CA HIS A 165 -12.79 2.50 4.11
C HIS A 165 -13.42 3.00 5.41
N MET A 166 -12.89 4.11 5.91
CA MET A 166 -13.49 4.88 6.99
C MET A 166 -13.54 6.34 6.55
N LYS A 167 -14.76 6.83 6.36
CA LYS A 167 -15.01 8.22 5.95
C LYS A 167 -14.65 9.18 7.08
N SER A 168 -13.99 10.30 6.75
CA SER A 168 -13.82 11.41 7.68
C SER A 168 -15.16 12.13 7.90
N ASP A 169 -15.53 12.25 9.17
CA ASP A 169 -16.75 12.93 9.62
C ASP A 169 -16.44 13.59 10.96
N ASP A 170 -16.45 14.92 11.01
CA ASP A 170 -16.08 15.70 12.20
C ASP A 170 -16.86 15.30 13.46
N SER A 171 -18.07 14.76 13.29
CA SER A 171 -18.90 14.29 14.42
C SER A 171 -18.54 12.89 14.93
N LYS A 172 -17.78 12.10 14.16
CA LYS A 172 -17.45 10.68 14.45
C LYS A 172 -15.96 10.39 14.46
N ASN A 173 -15.14 11.35 14.06
CA ASN A 173 -13.71 11.19 13.94
C ASN A 173 -13.09 10.80 15.29
N LYS A 174 -12.24 9.77 15.26
CA LYS A 174 -11.52 9.29 16.46
C LYS A 174 -10.39 10.25 16.86
N TYR A 175 -9.79 10.92 15.87
CA TYR A 175 -8.76 11.93 16.05
C TYR A 175 -9.29 13.29 15.59
N GLU A 176 -8.64 14.38 15.99
CA GLU A 176 -9.08 15.73 15.62
C GLU A 176 -9.03 15.94 14.09
N ASN A 177 -10.16 15.84 13.39
CA ASN A 177 -10.30 15.91 11.92
C ASN A 177 -9.83 14.67 11.12
N TRP A 178 -9.52 13.54 11.78
CA TRP A 178 -9.22 12.28 11.08
C TRP A 178 -10.02 11.10 11.65
N PRO A 179 -10.50 10.19 10.79
CA PRO A 179 -11.18 8.98 11.22
C PRO A 179 -10.24 7.98 11.89
N GLU A 180 -10.81 6.95 12.50
CA GLU A 180 -10.03 5.80 12.99
C GLU A 180 -9.27 5.12 11.82
N MET A 181 -8.07 4.62 12.12
CA MET A 181 -7.29 3.84 11.16
C MET A 181 -8.00 2.53 10.82
N VAL A 182 -7.87 2.08 9.58
CA VAL A 182 -8.42 0.79 9.14
C VAL A 182 -7.29 -0.18 8.83
N GLU A 183 -7.49 -1.44 9.17
CA GLU A 183 -6.54 -2.51 8.89
C GLU A 183 -7.21 -3.76 8.34
N MET A 184 -6.47 -4.50 7.54
CA MET A 184 -6.86 -5.82 7.06
C MET A 184 -5.65 -6.72 6.89
N GLU A 185 -5.85 -8.00 7.13
CA GLU A 185 -4.94 -9.06 6.73
C GLU A 185 -5.71 -10.12 5.97
N GLY A 186 -5.00 -10.87 5.13
CA GLY A 186 -5.62 -11.90 4.31
C GLY A 186 -4.61 -12.72 3.54
N CYS A 187 -5.15 -13.60 2.69
CA CYS A 187 -4.40 -14.51 1.85
C CYS A 187 -4.92 -14.38 0.41
N ILE A 188 -4.07 -13.95 -0.51
CA ILE A 188 -4.35 -13.82 -1.94
C ILE A 188 -3.96 -15.15 -2.62
N PRO A 189 -4.86 -15.80 -3.37
CA PRO A 189 -4.50 -16.99 -4.13
C PRO A 189 -3.40 -16.67 -5.16
N LYS A 190 -2.36 -17.50 -5.24
CA LYS A 190 -1.45 -17.49 -6.38
C LYS A 190 -2.19 -18.18 -7.53
N TYR A 191 -2.54 -17.44 -8.58
CA TYR A 191 -3.00 -18.06 -9.81
C TYR A 191 -1.77 -18.70 -10.46
N VAL A 192 -1.80 -20.04 -10.55
CA VAL A 192 -0.78 -20.88 -11.19
C VAL A 192 -0.97 -20.92 -12.70
#